data_AF-A1Y2Y5-F1
#
_entry.id   AF-A1Y2Y5-F1
#
_cell.length_a   1.000
_cell.length_b   1.000
_cell.length_c   1.000
_cell.angle_alpha   90.00
_cell.angle_beta   90.00
_cell.angle_gamma   90.00
#
_symmetry.space_group_name_H-M   'P 1'
#
loop_
_entity.id
_entity.type
_entity.pdbx_description
1 polymer ?
#
loop_
_entity_poly.entity_id
_entity_poly.type
_entity_poly.pdbx_seq_one_letter_code
_entity_poly.pdbx_strand_id
1 'polypeptide(L)'
;MSILNGAKKAAKFTFVSMPLSILGWGQLKRNHGFIRDLWHTLRNPRCPECGRGVMHRPANAQADDTALYPWECSARCGFGVLAPEDPAEIRRIVDARMEVRGKQRLAFLEDQERSKLIRSHLLKSRGYWIVVALVFLMAAWQLAIGAPVMVVLSVLSMCLPFSVHAIRWSYRAWQVRSGTLFVEGAFGRYVRDMLWVRGMQ
;
A
#
# COMPACT_ATOMS: atom_id res chain seq x y z
N MET A 1 4.80 13.42 -57.33
CA MET A 1 3.89 13.22 -56.17
C MET A 1 4.58 12.84 -54.84
N SER A 2 5.92 12.78 -54.73
CA SER A 2 6.62 12.34 -53.49
C SER A 2 6.83 13.46 -52.43
N ILE A 3 7.00 14.71 -52.86
CA ILE A 3 7.45 15.83 -52.00
C ILE A 3 6.33 16.36 -51.07
N LEU A 4 5.07 16.33 -51.51
CA LEU A 4 3.90 16.77 -50.73
C LEU A 4 3.61 15.88 -49.50
N ASN A 5 3.90 14.58 -49.61
CA ASN A 5 3.75 13.65 -48.49
C ASN A 5 4.88 13.82 -47.45
N GLY A 6 6.09 14.22 -47.90
CA GLY A 6 7.19 14.61 -47.01
C GLY A 6 6.88 15.89 -46.23
N ALA A 7 6.32 16.90 -46.90
CA ALA A 7 5.94 18.16 -46.26
C ALA A 7 4.82 18.00 -45.21
N LYS A 8 3.80 17.17 -45.47
CA LYS A 8 2.76 16.83 -44.48
C LYS A 8 3.33 16.08 -43.26
N LYS A 9 4.28 15.18 -43.46
CA LYS A 9 4.97 14.48 -42.35
C LYS A 9 5.85 15.44 -41.55
N ALA A 10 6.57 16.34 -42.21
CA ALA A 10 7.42 17.34 -41.56
C ALA A 10 6.60 18.35 -40.75
N ALA A 11 5.47 18.83 -41.30
CA ALA A 11 4.57 19.74 -40.59
C ALA A 11 3.88 19.07 -39.40
N LYS A 12 3.46 17.80 -39.52
CA LYS A 12 2.97 17.03 -38.36
C LYS A 12 4.06 16.84 -37.31
N PHE A 13 5.31 16.72 -37.74
CA PHE A 13 6.43 16.53 -36.83
C PHE A 13 6.74 17.80 -36.03
N THR A 14 6.78 18.96 -36.69
CA THR A 14 7.11 20.25 -36.07
C THR A 14 5.97 20.86 -35.26
N PHE A 15 4.72 20.75 -35.72
CA PHE A 15 3.58 21.38 -35.04
C PHE A 15 2.86 20.49 -34.03
N VAL A 16 2.99 19.16 -34.13
CA VAL A 16 2.28 18.24 -33.22
C VAL A 16 3.27 17.47 -32.35
N SER A 17 4.19 16.70 -32.91
CA SER A 17 5.07 15.87 -32.06
C SER A 17 6.16 16.65 -31.33
N MET A 18 6.71 17.72 -31.91
CA MET A 18 7.76 18.51 -31.29
C MET A 18 7.28 19.25 -30.02
N PRO A 19 6.19 20.04 -30.04
CA PRO A 19 5.69 20.67 -28.82
C PRO A 19 5.17 19.67 -27.78
N LEU A 20 4.54 18.56 -28.18
CA LEU A 20 4.15 17.51 -27.23
C LEU A 20 5.36 16.79 -26.61
N SER A 21 6.47 16.65 -27.33
CA SER A 21 7.71 16.09 -26.79
C SER A 21 8.42 17.05 -25.83
N ILE A 22 8.37 18.36 -26.11
CA ILE A 22 8.89 19.44 -25.25
C ILE A 22 8.06 19.59 -23.97
N LEU A 23 6.73 19.42 -24.05
CA LEU A 23 5.84 19.37 -22.89
C LEU A 23 5.94 18.05 -22.09
N GLY A 24 6.94 17.21 -22.36
CA GLY A 24 7.19 16.00 -21.58
C GLY A 24 6.08 14.95 -21.67
N TRP A 25 5.20 15.00 -22.68
CA TRP A 25 4.04 14.10 -22.80
C TRP A 25 4.45 12.61 -22.88
N GLY A 26 5.58 12.33 -23.51
CA GLY A 26 6.18 10.98 -23.54
C GLY A 26 6.69 10.50 -22.17
N GLN A 27 7.09 11.41 -21.28
CA GLN A 27 7.34 11.08 -19.87
C GLN A 27 6.02 10.91 -19.11
N LEU A 28 5.03 11.79 -19.34
CA LEU A 28 3.71 11.70 -18.68
C LEU A 28 3.03 10.36 -18.98
N LYS A 29 3.06 9.91 -20.24
CA LYS A 29 2.47 8.63 -20.66
C LYS A 29 3.20 7.43 -20.06
N ARG A 30 4.54 7.46 -19.98
CA ARG A 30 5.34 6.40 -19.33
C ARG A 30 5.13 6.38 -17.82
N ASN A 31 5.07 7.54 -17.18
CA ASN A 31 4.77 7.68 -15.76
C ASN A 31 3.35 7.20 -15.45
N HIS A 32 2.38 7.49 -16.31
CA HIS A 32 1.03 6.96 -16.17
C HIS A 32 1.00 5.44 -16.25
N GLY A 33 1.71 4.83 -17.21
CA GLY A 33 1.85 3.38 -17.29
C GLY A 33 2.49 2.78 -16.02
N PHE A 34 3.58 3.38 -15.55
CA PHE A 34 4.25 2.97 -14.31
C PHE A 34 3.34 3.08 -13.08
N ILE A 35 2.63 4.20 -12.91
CA ILE A 35 1.68 4.40 -11.79
C ILE A 35 0.57 3.37 -11.85
N ARG A 36 0.03 3.11 -13.05
CA ARG A 36 -1.01 2.10 -13.26
C ARG A 36 -0.50 0.69 -12.90
N ASP A 37 0.68 0.32 -13.35
CA ASP A 37 1.26 -1.00 -13.11
C ASP A 37 1.65 -1.18 -11.62
N LEU A 38 2.14 -0.11 -10.97
CA LEU A 38 2.36 -0.07 -9.52
C LEU A 38 1.04 -0.25 -8.76
N TRP A 39 -0.03 0.41 -9.24
CA TRP A 39 -1.36 0.31 -8.65
C TRP A 39 -1.95 -1.09 -8.81
N HIS A 40 -1.79 -1.74 -9.97
CA HIS A 40 -2.15 -3.14 -10.17
C HIS A 40 -1.38 -4.07 -9.23
N THR A 41 -0.07 -3.85 -9.08
CA THR A 41 0.76 -4.65 -8.16
C THR A 41 0.34 -4.47 -6.70
N LEU A 42 -0.02 -3.26 -6.29
CA LEU A 42 -0.54 -2.96 -4.95
C LEU A 42 -1.91 -3.59 -4.69
N ARG A 43 -2.73 -3.75 -5.74
CA ARG A 43 -4.07 -4.33 -5.67
C ARG A 43 -4.08 -5.85 -5.70
N ASN A 44 -2.98 -6.47 -6.16
CA ASN A 44 -2.85 -7.92 -6.17
C ASN A 44 -2.81 -8.48 -4.74
N PRO A 45 -3.52 -9.59 -4.48
CA PRO A 45 -3.56 -10.18 -3.15
C PRO A 45 -2.17 -10.71 -2.75
N ARG A 46 -1.81 -10.54 -1.47
CA ARG A 46 -0.53 -11.04 -0.95
C ARG A 46 -0.57 -12.54 -0.75
N CYS A 47 0.55 -13.22 -0.95
CA CYS A 47 0.64 -14.65 -0.75
C CYS A 47 0.38 -15.03 0.72
N PRO A 48 -0.51 -16.00 0.99
CA PRO A 48 -0.87 -16.39 2.35
C PRO A 48 0.20 -17.17 3.11
N GLU A 49 1.04 -17.91 2.39
CA GLU A 49 2.08 -18.71 3.02
C GLU A 49 3.28 -17.85 3.42
N CYS A 50 3.88 -17.12 2.46
CA CYS A 50 5.12 -16.39 2.72
C CYS A 50 4.91 -14.94 3.21
N GLY A 51 3.78 -14.29 2.89
CA GLY A 51 3.51 -12.89 3.23
C GLY A 51 4.45 -11.85 2.58
N ARG A 52 5.43 -12.29 1.78
CA ARG A 52 6.46 -11.47 1.12
C ARG A 52 6.16 -11.22 -0.35
N GLY A 53 5.52 -12.17 -1.03
CA GLY A 53 5.16 -12.08 -2.45
C GLY A 53 3.70 -11.68 -2.68
N VAL A 54 3.40 -11.33 -3.93
CA VAL A 54 2.03 -11.13 -4.43
C VAL A 54 1.63 -12.33 -5.28
N MET A 55 0.34 -12.65 -5.29
CA MET A 55 -0.21 -13.62 -6.24
C MET A 55 -0.26 -12.97 -7.62
N HIS A 56 0.26 -13.67 -8.61
CA HIS A 56 0.26 -13.24 -10.00
C HIS A 56 -0.02 -14.42 -10.90
N ARG A 57 -0.68 -14.15 -12.03
CA ARG A 57 -0.84 -15.13 -13.09
C ARG A 57 0.45 -15.16 -13.92
N PRO A 58 1.07 -16.33 -14.14
CA PRO A 58 2.12 -16.45 -15.15
C PRO A 58 1.57 -16.07 -16.52
N ALA A 59 2.34 -15.35 -17.34
CA ALA A 59 1.89 -14.95 -18.68
C ALA A 59 1.56 -16.16 -19.59
N ASN A 60 2.18 -17.31 -19.32
CA ASN A 60 2.03 -18.56 -20.07
C ASN A 60 1.02 -19.53 -19.45
N ALA A 61 0.24 -19.09 -18.46
CA ALA A 61 -0.74 -19.92 -17.79
C ALA A 61 -1.95 -20.17 -18.70
N GLN A 62 -2.16 -21.43 -19.07
CA GLN A 62 -3.35 -21.86 -19.80
C GLN A 62 -4.47 -22.17 -18.81
N ALA A 63 -5.72 -21.89 -19.22
CA ALA A 63 -6.89 -22.24 -18.44
C ALA A 63 -7.03 -23.76 -18.38
N ASP A 64 -7.39 -24.27 -17.21
CA ASP A 64 -7.80 -25.66 -17.04
C ASP A 64 -9.17 -25.92 -17.72
N ASP A 65 -9.59 -27.18 -17.85
CA ASP A 65 -10.84 -27.60 -18.51
C ASP A 65 -12.10 -26.95 -17.89
N THR A 66 -11.96 -26.37 -16.69
CA THR A 66 -13.00 -25.66 -15.92
C THR A 66 -12.84 -24.12 -15.94
N ALA A 67 -12.02 -23.57 -16.84
CA ALA A 67 -11.70 -22.14 -16.97
C ALA A 67 -11.00 -21.52 -15.74
N LEU A 68 -10.32 -22.35 -14.93
CA LEU A 68 -9.51 -21.91 -13.80
C LEU A 68 -8.07 -21.63 -14.23
N TYR A 69 -7.50 -20.53 -13.74
CA TYR A 69 -6.11 -20.16 -14.01
C TYR A 69 -5.22 -20.44 -12.80
N PRO A 70 -3.98 -20.91 -13.00
CA PRO A 70 -3.00 -21.01 -11.92
C PRO A 70 -2.48 -19.64 -11.52
N TRP A 71 -2.72 -19.29 -10.25
CA TRP A 71 -2.16 -18.12 -9.60
C TRP A 71 -0.99 -18.54 -8.73
N GLU A 72 0.19 -17.97 -8.98
CA GLU A 72 1.41 -18.33 -8.29
C GLU A 72 1.95 -17.16 -7.47
N CYS A 73 2.65 -17.48 -6.38
CA CYS A 73 3.36 -16.48 -5.60
C CYS A 73 4.63 -15.98 -6.31
N SER A 74 4.77 -14.66 -6.46
CA SER A 74 5.96 -14.03 -7.06
C SER A 74 7.29 -14.37 -6.35
N ALA A 75 7.24 -14.55 -5.03
CA ALA A 75 8.39 -14.98 -4.23
C ALA A 75 8.73 -16.48 -4.36
N ARG A 76 8.06 -17.21 -5.27
CA ARG A 76 8.27 -18.65 -5.56
C ARG A 76 8.32 -19.54 -4.31
N CYS A 77 7.41 -19.29 -3.37
CA CYS A 77 7.31 -20.08 -2.14
C CYS A 77 6.62 -21.46 -2.33
N GLY A 78 6.36 -21.87 -3.57
CA GLY A 78 5.64 -23.12 -3.90
C GLY A 78 4.12 -23.06 -3.73
N PHE A 79 3.57 -21.92 -3.27
CA PHE A 79 2.12 -21.74 -3.17
C PHE A 79 1.51 -21.30 -4.51
N GLY A 80 0.58 -22.10 -5.01
CA GLY A 80 -0.27 -21.79 -6.15
C GLY A 80 -1.72 -22.19 -5.91
N VAL A 81 -2.66 -21.43 -6.47
CA VAL A 81 -4.11 -21.68 -6.36
C VAL A 81 -4.74 -21.58 -7.74
N LEU A 82 -5.60 -22.54 -8.08
CA LEU A 82 -6.46 -22.48 -9.26
C LEU A 82 -7.67 -21.63 -8.92
N ALA A 83 -7.87 -20.52 -9.64
CA ALA A 83 -8.99 -19.62 -9.42
C ALA A 83 -9.45 -18.97 -10.72
N PRO A 84 -10.70 -18.47 -10.79
CA PRO A 84 -11.22 -17.77 -11.95
C PRO A 84 -10.39 -16.53 -12.31
N GLU A 85 -10.56 -16.00 -13.52
CA GLU A 85 -9.79 -14.83 -13.97
C GLU A 85 -10.08 -13.57 -13.14
N ASP A 86 -11.26 -13.45 -12.52
CA ASP A 86 -11.67 -12.27 -11.79
C ASP A 86 -10.77 -11.99 -10.55
N PRO A 87 -9.99 -10.88 -10.56
CA PRO A 87 -9.12 -10.50 -9.44
C PRO A 87 -9.85 -10.35 -8.11
N ALA A 88 -11.15 -10.02 -8.13
CA ALA A 88 -11.94 -9.89 -6.91
C ALA A 88 -12.19 -11.25 -6.24
N GLU A 89 -12.33 -12.31 -7.02
CA GLU A 89 -12.64 -13.65 -6.53
C GLU A 89 -11.41 -14.32 -5.91
N ILE A 90 -10.24 -14.24 -6.58
CA ILE A 90 -8.97 -14.70 -5.98
C ILE A 90 -8.69 -13.98 -4.69
N ARG A 91 -8.97 -12.68 -4.62
CA ARG A 91 -8.77 -11.90 -3.41
C ARG A 91 -9.61 -12.44 -2.26
N ARG A 92 -10.87 -12.80 -2.48
CA ARG A 92 -11.71 -13.42 -1.44
C ARG A 92 -11.13 -14.74 -0.96
N ILE A 93 -10.69 -15.61 -1.88
CA ILE A 93 -10.11 -16.92 -1.55
C ILE A 93 -8.81 -16.75 -0.74
N VAL A 94 -7.95 -15.83 -1.17
CA VAL A 94 -6.67 -15.54 -0.51
C VAL A 94 -6.88 -14.87 0.84
N ASP A 95 -7.79 -13.89 0.95
CA ASP A 95 -8.10 -13.18 2.19
C ASP A 95 -8.71 -14.13 3.24
N ALA A 96 -9.61 -15.04 2.82
CA ALA A 96 -10.17 -16.07 3.70
C ALA A 96 -9.07 -17.02 4.23
N ARG A 97 -8.15 -17.46 3.37
CA ARG A 97 -7.04 -18.32 3.78
C ARG A 97 -6.03 -17.58 4.66
N MET A 98 -5.79 -16.30 4.39
CA MET A 98 -4.98 -15.41 5.21
C MET A 98 -5.53 -15.24 6.62
N GLU A 99 -6.85 -15.09 6.76
CA GLU A 99 -7.52 -15.01 8.04
C GLU A 99 -7.30 -16.29 8.86
N VAL A 100 -7.55 -17.47 8.25
CA VAL A 100 -7.36 -18.77 8.92
C VAL A 100 -5.91 -18.96 9.35
N ARG A 101 -4.95 -18.76 8.44
CA ARG A 101 -3.51 -18.86 8.75
C ARG A 101 -3.08 -17.84 9.81
N GLY A 102 -3.60 -16.61 9.74
CA GLY A 102 -3.33 -15.56 10.71
C GLY A 102 -3.79 -15.95 12.12
N LYS A 103 -5.01 -16.48 12.25
CA LYS A 103 -5.55 -16.99 13.51
C LYS A 103 -4.75 -18.19 14.03
N GLN A 104 -4.37 -19.14 13.16
CA GLN A 104 -3.54 -20.28 13.55
C GLN A 104 -2.16 -19.84 14.08
N ARG A 105 -1.50 -18.90 13.40
CA ARG A 105 -0.22 -18.34 13.87
C ARG A 105 -0.35 -17.63 15.21
N LEU A 106 -1.46 -16.90 15.42
CA LEU A 106 -1.73 -16.26 16.71
C LEU A 106 -2.09 -17.26 17.80
N ALA A 107 -2.79 -18.35 17.48
CA ALA A 107 -3.19 -19.38 18.43
C ALA A 107 -1.99 -20.24 18.89
N PHE A 108 -0.97 -20.38 18.04
CA PHE A 108 0.27 -21.08 18.39
C PHE A 108 1.22 -20.22 19.25
N LEU A 109 1.06 -18.90 19.24
CA LEU A 109 1.84 -18.01 20.09
C LEU A 109 1.32 -18.09 21.52
N GLU A 110 2.23 -18.38 22.46
CA GLU A 110 1.93 -18.32 23.89
C GLU A 110 1.46 -16.91 24.26
N ASP A 111 0.52 -16.80 25.20
CA ASP A 111 -0.06 -15.49 25.59
C ASP A 111 1.00 -14.49 26.05
N GLN A 112 2.10 -14.97 26.63
CA GLN A 112 3.24 -14.14 27.00
C GLN A 112 3.94 -13.53 25.77
N GLU A 113 4.14 -14.30 24.70
CA GLU A 113 4.75 -13.80 23.46
C GLU A 113 3.84 -12.83 22.72
N ARG A 114 2.54 -13.11 22.70
CA ARG A 114 1.52 -12.22 22.15
C ARG A 114 1.51 -10.88 22.87
N SER A 115 1.60 -10.87 24.20
CA SER A 115 1.67 -9.64 24.99
C SER A 115 2.94 -8.82 24.71
N LYS A 116 4.11 -9.48 24.56
CA LYS A 116 5.38 -8.83 24.18
C LYS A 116 5.27 -8.18 22.80
N LEU A 117 4.66 -8.88 21.83
CA LEU A 117 4.44 -8.36 20.49
C LEU A 117 3.54 -7.12 20.50
N ILE A 118 2.42 -7.17 21.23
CA ILE A 118 1.51 -6.02 21.40
C ILE A 118 2.25 -4.83 22.01
N ARG A 119 3.02 -5.06 23.08
CA ARG A 119 3.80 -4.01 23.74
C ARG A 119 4.82 -3.39 22.79
N SER A 120 5.51 -4.20 21.99
CA SER A 120 6.48 -3.71 21.01
C SER A 120 5.84 -2.79 19.95
N HIS A 121 4.65 -3.15 19.45
CA HIS A 121 3.91 -2.34 18.48
C HIS A 121 3.38 -1.04 19.10
N LEU A 122 2.90 -1.11 20.34
CA LEU A 122 2.48 0.08 21.09
C LEU A 122 3.64 1.04 21.36
N LEU A 123 4.81 0.53 21.75
CA LEU A 123 6.01 1.33 21.94
C LEU A 123 6.41 2.06 20.66
N LYS A 124 6.38 1.36 19.51
CA LYS A 124 6.63 1.98 18.20
C LYS A 124 5.62 3.08 17.89
N SER A 125 4.32 2.82 18.08
CA SER A 125 3.27 3.81 17.86
C SER A 125 3.47 5.06 18.72
N ARG A 126 3.76 4.89 20.02
CA ARG A 126 4.06 5.99 20.94
C ARG A 126 5.31 6.77 20.53
N GLY A 127 6.36 6.07 20.07
CA GLY A 127 7.55 6.72 19.52
C GLY A 127 7.23 7.65 18.35
N TYR A 128 6.39 7.20 17.40
CA TYR A 128 5.96 8.06 16.30
C TYR A 128 5.10 9.24 16.77
N TRP A 129 4.22 9.07 17.76
CA TRP A 129 3.46 10.19 18.32
C TRP A 129 4.36 11.22 19.01
N ILE A 130 5.42 10.78 19.69
CA ILE A 130 6.44 11.69 20.26
C ILE A 130 7.12 12.47 19.13
N VAL A 131 7.49 11.81 18.03
CA VAL A 131 8.07 12.50 16.85
C VAL A 131 7.09 13.52 16.28
N VAL A 132 5.81 13.18 16.13
CA VAL A 132 4.77 14.14 15.68
C VAL A 132 4.69 15.35 16.61
N ALA A 133 4.71 15.12 17.93
CA ALA A 133 4.68 16.20 18.92
C ALA A 133 5.93 17.10 18.81
N LEU A 134 7.12 16.52 18.64
CA LEU A 134 8.36 17.27 18.44
C LEU A 134 8.34 18.10 17.15
N VAL A 135 7.87 17.53 16.04
CA VAL A 135 7.72 18.23 14.76
C VAL A 135 6.72 19.39 14.88
N PHE A 136 5.61 19.16 15.59
CA PHE A 136 4.61 20.20 15.84
C PHE A 136 5.16 21.33 16.72
N LEU A 137 5.88 21.00 17.79
CA LEU A 137 6.57 21.98 18.63
C LEU A 137 7.62 22.77 17.84
N MET A 138 8.36 22.11 16.96
CA MET A 138 9.32 22.76 16.07
C MET A 138 8.64 23.74 15.09
N ALA A 139 7.48 23.37 14.54
CA ALA A 139 6.70 24.27 13.69
C ALA A 139 6.15 25.48 14.48
N ALA A 140 5.66 25.26 15.71
CA ALA A 140 5.19 26.32 16.59
C ALA A 140 6.33 27.28 17.00
N TRP A 141 7.52 26.73 17.29
CA TRP A 141 8.72 27.51 17.56
C TRP A 141 9.10 28.38 16.35
N GLN A 142 9.08 27.82 15.15
CA GLN A 142 9.38 28.56 13.92
C GLN A 142 8.39 29.70 13.65
N LEU A 143 7.10 29.49 13.96
CA LEU A 143 6.11 30.56 13.91
C LEU A 143 6.42 31.68 14.91
N ALA A 144 6.82 31.32 16.14
CA ALA A 144 7.12 32.28 17.19
C ALA A 144 8.33 33.18 16.86
N ILE A 145 9.35 32.65 16.19
CA ILE A 145 10.53 33.42 15.76
C ILE A 145 10.32 34.17 14.43
N GLY A 146 9.11 34.12 13.84
CA GLY A 146 8.79 34.82 12.60
C GLY A 146 9.36 34.17 11.33
N ALA A 147 9.57 32.85 11.32
CA ALA A 147 10.06 32.15 10.13
C ALA A 147 9.07 32.26 8.95
N PRO A 148 9.55 32.19 7.69
CA PRO A 148 8.67 32.23 6.54
C PRO A 148 7.63 31.10 6.56
N VAL A 149 6.38 31.42 6.22
CA VAL A 149 5.26 30.47 6.25
C VAL A 149 5.53 29.20 5.44
N MET A 150 6.25 29.29 4.31
CA MET A 150 6.63 28.14 3.50
C MET A 150 7.53 27.13 4.26
N VAL A 151 8.40 27.61 5.14
CA VAL A 151 9.27 26.75 5.97
C VAL A 151 8.45 26.09 7.07
N VAL A 152 7.55 26.83 7.71
CA VAL A 152 6.62 26.26 8.70
C VAL A 152 5.73 25.19 8.08
N LEU A 153 5.16 25.44 6.90
CA LEU A 153 4.30 24.49 6.19
C LEU A 153 5.06 23.22 5.79
N SER A 154 6.32 23.34 5.36
CA SER A 154 7.12 22.17 4.99
C SER A 154 7.39 21.28 6.22
N VAL A 155 7.68 21.87 7.38
CA VAL A 155 7.86 21.15 8.64
C VAL A 155 6.53 20.53 9.10
N LEU A 156 5.43 21.28 9.05
CA LEU A 156 4.10 20.79 9.41
C LEU A 156 3.66 19.63 8.52
N SER A 157 4.03 19.64 7.24
CA SER A 157 3.70 18.55 6.31
C SER A 157 4.25 17.19 6.76
N MET A 158 5.35 17.18 7.52
CA MET A 158 5.93 15.96 8.07
C MET A 158 5.07 15.31 9.17
N CYS A 159 4.16 16.05 9.80
CA CYS A 159 3.23 15.46 10.77
C CYS A 159 2.35 14.38 10.14
N LEU A 160 1.98 14.52 8.87
CA LEU A 160 1.10 13.58 8.17
C LEU A 160 1.70 12.17 8.05
N PRO A 161 2.88 11.95 7.43
CA PRO A 161 3.45 10.61 7.31
C PRO A 161 3.73 9.97 8.69
N PHE A 162 4.21 10.73 9.67
CA PHE A 162 4.47 10.19 11.01
C PHE A 162 3.17 9.81 11.74
N SER A 163 2.09 10.58 11.58
CA SER A 163 0.77 10.23 12.13
C SER A 163 0.23 8.94 11.49
N VAL A 164 0.39 8.78 10.17
CA VAL A 164 0.01 7.55 9.46
C VAL A 164 0.77 6.34 10.02
N HIS A 165 2.08 6.48 10.26
CA HIS A 165 2.88 5.41 10.87
C HIS A 165 2.45 5.12 12.33
N ALA A 166 2.17 6.14 13.12
CA ALA A 166 1.70 5.98 14.49
C ALA A 166 0.39 5.18 14.54
N ILE A 167 -0.59 5.58 13.71
CA ILE A 167 -1.90 4.92 13.58
C ILE A 167 -1.74 3.49 13.06
N ARG A 168 -0.86 3.26 12.08
CA ARG A 168 -0.59 1.93 11.53
C ARG A 168 -0.11 0.97 12.61
N TRP A 169 0.84 1.37 13.44
CA TRP A 169 1.39 0.49 14.48
C TRP A 169 0.40 0.22 15.61
N SER A 170 -0.40 1.21 16.04
CA SER A 170 -1.45 0.97 17.03
C SER A 170 -2.58 0.10 16.47
N TYR A 171 -2.93 0.24 15.18
CA TYR A 171 -3.87 -0.67 14.52
C TYR A 171 -3.35 -2.11 14.49
N ARG A 172 -2.07 -2.32 14.17
CA ARG A 172 -1.46 -3.67 14.22
C ARG A 172 -1.48 -4.27 15.62
N ALA A 173 -1.22 -3.47 16.65
CA ALA A 173 -1.33 -3.90 18.03
C ALA A 173 -2.77 -4.31 18.38
N TRP A 174 -3.76 -3.53 17.93
CA TRP A 174 -5.19 -3.83 18.12
C TRP A 174 -5.62 -5.12 17.42
N GLN A 175 -5.17 -5.35 16.18
CA GLN A 175 -5.46 -6.57 15.44
C GLN A 175 -4.93 -7.83 16.15
N VAL A 176 -3.75 -7.76 16.75
CA VAL A 176 -3.15 -8.87 17.52
C VAL A 176 -3.88 -9.10 18.84
N ARG A 177 -4.36 -8.03 19.49
CA ARG A 177 -5.13 -8.14 20.75
C ARG A 177 -6.50 -8.77 20.52
N SER A 178 -7.24 -8.26 19.54
CA SER A 178 -8.62 -8.68 19.21
C SER A 178 -8.69 -9.99 18.42
N GLY A 179 -7.59 -10.42 17.80
CA GLY A 179 -7.59 -11.58 16.90
C GLY A 179 -8.32 -11.35 15.57
N THR A 180 -8.80 -10.13 15.31
CA THR A 180 -9.47 -9.77 14.05
C THR A 180 -8.44 -9.40 12.99
N LEU A 181 -7.69 -10.40 12.54
CA LEU A 181 -6.77 -10.28 11.40
C LEU A 181 -7.57 -10.37 10.10
N PHE A 182 -7.39 -9.39 9.21
CA PHE A 182 -7.95 -9.36 7.84
C PHE A 182 -9.48 -9.26 7.70
N VAL A 183 -10.20 -8.91 8.77
CA VAL A 183 -11.66 -8.69 8.73
C VAL A 183 -12.00 -7.36 8.05
N GLU A 184 -12.91 -7.38 7.08
CA GLU A 184 -13.43 -6.17 6.43
C GLU A 184 -14.13 -5.23 7.43
N GLY A 185 -13.93 -3.91 7.29
CA GLY A 185 -14.50 -2.91 8.19
C GLY A 185 -13.85 -2.79 9.58
N ALA A 186 -12.88 -3.64 9.92
CA ALA A 186 -12.20 -3.62 11.21
C ALA A 186 -11.45 -2.30 11.48
N PHE A 187 -10.84 -1.72 10.44
CA PHE A 187 -10.21 -0.40 10.53
C PHE A 187 -11.22 0.70 10.88
N GLY A 188 -12.41 0.67 10.27
CA GLY A 188 -13.46 1.66 10.53
C GLY A 188 -13.94 1.65 11.99
N ARG A 189 -14.12 0.46 12.57
CA ARG A 189 -14.43 0.31 14.01
C ARG A 189 -13.30 0.86 14.87
N TYR A 190 -12.06 0.45 14.56
CA TYR A 190 -10.87 0.91 15.28
C TYR A 190 -10.71 2.44 15.29
N VAL A 191 -10.97 3.10 14.16
CA VAL A 191 -10.94 4.56 14.03
C VAL A 191 -12.07 5.21 14.84
N ARG A 192 -13.30 4.69 14.70
CA ARG A 192 -14.50 5.21 15.37
C ARG A 192 -14.35 5.17 16.89
N ASP A 193 -13.76 4.09 17.41
CA ASP A 193 -13.57 3.86 18.84
C ASP A 193 -12.35 4.64 19.40
N MET A 194 -11.67 5.43 18.57
CA MET A 194 -10.49 6.25 18.93
C MET A 194 -9.37 5.47 19.65
N LEU A 195 -9.24 4.19 19.34
CA LEU A 195 -8.27 3.29 19.98
C LEU A 195 -6.81 3.65 19.66
N TRP A 196 -6.60 4.55 18.69
CA TRP A 196 -5.30 5.16 18.37
C TRP A 196 -4.79 6.20 19.39
N VAL A 197 -5.68 6.74 20.24
CA VAL A 197 -5.41 7.90 21.12
C VAL A 197 -5.72 7.55 22.57
N ARG A 198 -6.86 6.91 22.82
CA ARG A 198 -7.34 6.61 24.19
C ARG A 198 -6.50 5.55 24.91
N GLY A 199 -5.58 4.91 24.21
CA GLY A 199 -4.84 3.75 24.68
C GLY A 199 -5.74 2.51 24.64
N MET A 200 -5.17 1.40 24.20
CA MET A 200 -5.82 0.11 24.30
C MET A 200 -5.73 -0.36 25.75
N GLN A 201 -6.58 0.18 26.64
CA GLN A 201 -6.78 -0.35 28.00
C GLN A 201 -7.39 -1.75 27.93
#